data_AF-A0A4P6KS44-F1
#
_entry.id   AF-A0A4P6KS44-F1
#
_cell.length_a   1.000
_cell.length_b   1.000
_cell.length_c   1.000
_cell.angle_alpha   90.00
_cell.angle_beta   90.00
_cell.angle_gamma   90.00
#
_symmetry.space_group_name_H-M   'P 1'
#
loop_
_entity.id
_entity.type
_entity.pdbx_description
1 polymer ?
#
loop_
_entity_poly.entity_id
_entity_poly.type
_entity_poly.pdbx_seq_one_letter_code
_entity_poly.pdbx_strand_id
1 'polypeptide(L)'
;MTDKSFLQRRQWIKGTAALGTVSFLGLPAPGRAQAADPWARAKEIADVFAKPLPFPKRDFVVTAYGGKPCKVHKVAGYPTIRAKGQVVTPLPGSHDSHPALRAAIAAAHKAGGGRVLVPAGDWYLKGPIVLLSNVHVHLAKGARVYFSANPADYARDYPEARTVDCGRNGRLVLSRWQGNDCFNFSPLVYARGQRNIAITGEDWTSILDGQAGVPYEDGSGPGWWGMNQKGAEKGALHQGVDNPANPPLATMAPHLDAAMLARIEGDRPNGRADEKYLPALSEAGVPVEKRVFGLGHYLRPCLIEFMDCEDVLMAGYQAVNAPFWVHHPVKCRNVHFSKVKMESIGPNSDGFDPESCDTVLVDGCWFNTGDDCIAIKAGKNADVGYGPTRNVVIQNCVMNSGHGGITLGSEMSAGIEHVYAQNIDVRNIHYATDPINTVVRLKTNMNRGGYLRHFYVRDLKLPNGVRLKPGFYKPIPGGPVPANTVPTGGGAVITFDCDYTPSFDLVRSRPPEVSDVHISGIRVSNVNTPDGSFGCYQAFVVLGPVMKSYNGPADKPVLPVRNVTISDCDFGNAVRADAPWFIHNARDVTLRNVTIGGKRYDDKLSG
;
A
#
# COMPACT_ATOMS: atom_id res chain seq x y z
N MET A 1 -36.22 -1.74 -15.75
CA MET A 1 -36.79 -3.10 -15.58
C MET A 1 -36.30 -3.64 -14.25
N THR A 2 -37.16 -3.59 -13.24
CA THR A 2 -36.89 -4.03 -11.86
C THR A 2 -37.42 -5.44 -11.70
N ASP A 3 -36.56 -6.41 -11.39
CA ASP A 3 -37.00 -7.77 -11.05
C ASP A 3 -36.98 -7.96 -9.53
N LYS A 4 -38.18 -8.15 -8.98
CA LYS A 4 -38.48 -8.48 -7.59
C LYS A 4 -39.14 -9.86 -7.62
N SER A 5 -38.49 -10.89 -7.10
CA SER A 5 -39.23 -11.99 -6.47
C SER A 5 -38.29 -12.82 -5.61
N PHE A 6 -38.52 -12.83 -4.29
CA PHE A 6 -38.35 -14.00 -3.45
C PHE A 6 -39.11 -13.73 -2.14
N LEU A 7 -40.36 -14.16 -2.10
CA LEU A 7 -41.15 -14.31 -0.88
C LEU A 7 -41.75 -15.71 -0.85
N GLN A 8 -41.46 -16.38 0.27
CA GLN A 8 -42.35 -17.24 1.06
C GLN A 8 -42.94 -18.52 0.43
N ARG A 9 -42.54 -19.66 1.01
CA ARG A 9 -43.48 -20.73 1.37
C ARG A 9 -43.13 -21.31 2.74
N ARG A 10 -43.90 -20.91 3.75
CA ARG A 10 -44.12 -21.67 4.99
C ARG A 10 -45.44 -22.41 4.82
N GLN A 11 -45.44 -23.74 4.97
CA GLN A 11 -46.66 -24.49 5.30
C GLN A 11 -46.38 -25.39 6.50
N TRP A 12 -47.35 -25.33 7.42
CA TRP A 12 -47.41 -26.05 8.68
C TRP A 12 -48.00 -27.44 8.46
N ILE A 13 -47.47 -28.45 9.16
CA ILE A 13 -48.20 -29.69 9.45
C ILE A 13 -48.19 -29.89 10.97
N LYS A 14 -49.39 -29.93 11.55
CA LYS A 14 -49.68 -30.42 12.90
C LYS A 14 -49.88 -31.94 12.83
N GLY A 15 -49.25 -32.68 13.73
CA GLY A 15 -49.51 -34.09 13.97
C GLY A 15 -48.93 -34.50 15.32
N THR A 16 -49.80 -34.88 16.26
CA THR A 16 -49.48 -35.26 17.64
C THR A 16 -49.25 -36.76 17.80
N ALA A 17 -48.29 -37.07 18.69
CA ALA A 17 -48.17 -38.20 19.62
C ALA A 17 -47.83 -39.62 19.10
N ALA A 18 -46.65 -40.10 19.52
CA ALA A 18 -46.47 -41.40 20.19
C ALA A 18 -45.13 -41.42 20.96
N LEU A 19 -45.20 -41.64 22.27
CA LEU A 19 -44.05 -41.89 23.15
C LEU A 19 -43.57 -43.33 22.94
N GLY A 20 -42.42 -43.49 22.29
CA GLY A 20 -41.68 -44.75 22.21
C GLY A 20 -40.30 -44.57 22.83
N THR A 21 -40.02 -45.25 23.92
CA THR A 21 -38.71 -45.36 24.56
C THR A 21 -37.75 -46.12 23.62
N VAL A 22 -36.91 -45.38 22.90
CA VAL A 22 -35.78 -45.94 22.14
C VAL A 22 -34.53 -45.83 23.01
N SER A 23 -33.96 -46.98 23.34
CA SER A 23 -32.67 -47.10 24.03
C SER A 23 -31.58 -46.39 23.21
N PHE A 24 -30.94 -45.38 23.79
CA PHE A 24 -29.76 -44.73 23.23
C PHE A 24 -28.56 -45.70 23.31
N LEU A 25 -28.36 -46.48 22.25
CA LEU A 25 -27.02 -47.01 21.94
C LEU A 25 -26.12 -45.81 21.62
N GLY A 26 -24.98 -45.75 22.32
CA GLY A 26 -24.08 -44.60 22.33
C GLY A 26 -23.70 -44.11 20.94
N LEU A 27 -24.16 -42.91 20.60
CA LEU A 27 -23.57 -42.13 19.52
C LEU A 27 -22.17 -41.68 19.98
N PRO A 28 -21.12 -41.88 19.17
CA PRO A 28 -19.83 -41.33 19.49
C PRO A 28 -19.98 -39.81 19.59
N ALA A 29 -19.39 -39.21 20.63
CA ALA A 29 -19.32 -37.77 20.76
C ALA A 29 -18.86 -37.17 19.42
N PRO A 30 -19.48 -36.09 18.91
CA PRO A 30 -19.01 -35.46 17.69
C PRO A 30 -17.57 -35.06 17.94
N GLY A 31 -16.64 -35.74 17.24
CA GLY A 31 -15.23 -35.37 17.28
C GLY A 31 -15.15 -33.89 16.98
N ARG A 32 -14.44 -33.12 17.82
CA ARG A 32 -14.14 -31.71 17.53
C ARG A 32 -13.57 -31.68 16.12
N ALA A 33 -14.33 -31.19 15.15
CA ALA A 33 -13.83 -30.96 13.82
C ALA A 33 -12.58 -30.07 13.98
N GLN A 34 -11.42 -30.59 13.59
CA GLN A 34 -10.21 -29.81 13.61
C GLN A 34 -10.47 -28.57 12.76
N ALA A 35 -10.26 -27.38 13.34
CA ALA A 35 -10.46 -26.14 12.61
C ALA A 35 -9.65 -26.23 11.30
N ALA A 36 -10.30 -25.92 10.17
CA ALA A 36 -9.67 -26.01 8.86
C ALA A 36 -8.37 -25.19 8.87
N ASP A 37 -7.27 -25.77 8.39
CA ASP A 37 -5.98 -25.09 8.32
C ASP A 37 -6.11 -23.85 7.42
N PRO A 38 -5.97 -22.62 7.95
CA PRO A 38 -6.11 -21.41 7.17
C PRO A 38 -5.07 -21.35 6.02
N TRP A 39 -3.94 -22.07 6.12
CA TRP A 39 -2.90 -22.11 5.08
C TRP A 39 -3.28 -22.94 3.85
N ALA A 40 -4.32 -23.79 3.91
CA ALA A 40 -4.86 -24.44 2.72
C ALA A 40 -5.35 -23.40 1.70
N ARG A 41 -6.05 -22.35 2.17
CA ARG A 41 -6.45 -21.21 1.33
C ARG A 41 -5.25 -20.45 0.77
N ALA A 42 -4.18 -20.26 1.55
CA ALA A 42 -2.97 -19.62 1.04
C ALA A 42 -2.38 -20.40 -0.15
N LYS A 43 -2.36 -21.73 -0.06
CA LYS A 43 -1.92 -22.59 -1.17
C LYS A 43 -2.84 -22.44 -2.38
N GLU A 44 -4.16 -22.49 -2.20
CA GLU A 44 -5.13 -22.32 -3.29
C GLU A 44 -4.94 -20.99 -4.03
N ILE A 45 -4.69 -19.90 -3.30
CA ILE A 45 -4.39 -18.57 -3.88
C ILE A 45 -3.10 -18.62 -4.70
N ALA A 46 -2.03 -19.20 -4.16
CA ALA A 46 -0.76 -19.30 -4.87
C ALA A 46 -0.85 -20.19 -6.12
N ASP A 47 -1.64 -21.27 -6.07
CA ASP A 47 -1.84 -22.21 -7.17
C ASP A 47 -2.51 -21.57 -8.39
N VAL A 48 -3.29 -20.48 -8.21
CA VAL A 48 -3.85 -19.68 -9.32
C VAL A 48 -2.73 -19.22 -10.28
N PHE A 49 -1.55 -18.90 -9.73
CA PHE A 49 -0.42 -18.35 -10.47
C PHE A 49 0.58 -19.40 -10.97
N ALA A 50 0.33 -20.68 -10.71
CA ALA A 50 1.18 -21.78 -11.20
C ALA A 50 1.20 -21.86 -12.73
N LYS A 51 0.17 -21.34 -13.40
CA LYS A 51 0.10 -21.21 -14.85
C LYS A 51 0.50 -19.78 -15.25
N PRO A 52 1.59 -19.60 -16.03
CA PRO A 52 1.94 -18.29 -16.55
C PRO A 52 0.83 -17.71 -17.43
N LEU A 53 0.73 -16.39 -17.45
CA LEU A 53 -0.19 -15.67 -18.35
C LEU A 53 0.14 -15.99 -19.82
N PRO A 54 -0.88 -16.30 -20.66
CA PRO A 54 -0.65 -16.64 -22.05
C PRO A 54 -0.44 -15.39 -22.91
N PHE A 55 0.70 -15.31 -23.59
CA PHE A 55 0.95 -14.29 -24.61
C PHE A 55 1.29 -14.94 -25.96
N PRO A 56 0.78 -14.41 -27.09
CA PRO A 56 1.23 -14.84 -28.41
C PRO A 56 2.75 -14.71 -28.57
N LYS A 57 3.41 -15.73 -29.14
CA LYS A 57 4.85 -15.73 -29.40
C LYS A 57 5.19 -14.85 -30.61
N ARG A 58 5.19 -13.53 -30.40
CA ARG A 58 5.57 -12.52 -31.39
C ARG A 58 6.13 -11.30 -30.69
N ASP A 59 7.14 -10.70 -31.32
CA ASP A 59 7.87 -9.57 -30.75
C ASP A 59 7.60 -8.29 -31.52
N PHE A 60 7.45 -7.21 -30.77
CA PHE A 60 7.32 -5.83 -31.22
C PHE A 60 8.48 -5.05 -30.59
N VAL A 61 9.63 -5.06 -31.27
CA VAL A 61 10.86 -4.46 -30.73
C VAL A 61 10.80 -2.95 -30.90
N VAL A 62 11.03 -2.18 -29.83
CA VAL A 62 10.87 -0.72 -29.82
C VAL A 62 11.72 0.00 -30.89
N THR A 63 12.87 -0.55 -31.26
CA THR A 63 13.72 0.00 -32.35
C THR A 63 13.04 -0.04 -33.72
N ALA A 64 12.20 -1.04 -34.00
CA ALA A 64 11.44 -1.13 -35.25
C ALA A 64 10.35 -0.04 -35.35
N TYR A 65 10.03 0.61 -34.24
CA TYR A 65 9.09 1.73 -34.14
C TYR A 65 9.79 3.08 -33.98
N GLY A 66 11.11 3.12 -34.21
CA GLY A 66 11.90 4.34 -34.23
C GLY A 66 12.56 4.72 -32.89
N GLY A 67 12.38 3.93 -31.84
CA GLY A 67 13.00 4.20 -30.55
C GLY A 67 14.52 4.02 -30.60
N LYS A 68 15.24 4.82 -29.81
CA LYS A 68 16.70 4.83 -29.79
C LYS A 68 17.22 4.95 -28.36
N PRO A 69 18.29 4.24 -28.00
CA PRO A 69 18.94 4.46 -26.72
C PRO A 69 19.55 5.87 -26.65
N CYS A 70 19.68 6.40 -25.45
CA CYS A 70 20.30 7.68 -25.14
C CYS A 70 21.63 7.50 -24.38
N LYS A 71 22.37 8.59 -24.25
CA LYS A 71 23.51 8.69 -23.32
C LYS A 71 23.05 9.38 -22.04
N VAL A 72 23.73 9.10 -20.93
CA VAL A 72 23.44 9.66 -19.63
C VAL A 72 24.61 10.49 -19.08
N HIS A 73 24.32 11.39 -18.16
CA HIS A 73 25.32 12.13 -17.37
C HIS A 73 24.90 12.22 -15.90
N LYS A 74 25.77 12.81 -15.07
CA LYS A 74 25.44 13.10 -13.66
C LYS A 74 25.06 14.56 -13.50
N VAL A 75 24.03 14.82 -12.71
CA VAL A 75 23.62 16.17 -12.28
C VAL A 75 23.50 16.22 -10.76
N ALA A 76 23.56 17.43 -10.20
CA ALA A 76 23.19 17.65 -8.81
C ALA A 76 21.69 17.34 -8.62
N GLY A 77 21.37 16.61 -7.55
CA GLY A 77 20.00 16.22 -7.22
C GLY A 77 19.94 15.50 -5.88
N TYR A 78 19.00 14.57 -5.76
CA TYR A 78 18.70 13.86 -4.52
C TYR A 78 18.74 12.34 -4.74
N PRO A 79 19.83 11.62 -4.39
CA PRO A 79 19.85 10.16 -4.39
C PRO A 79 18.94 9.53 -3.33
N THR A 80 18.64 10.27 -2.25
CA THR A 80 17.62 9.92 -1.24
C THR A 80 16.90 11.20 -0.84
N ILE A 81 15.73 11.09 -0.20
CA ILE A 81 14.99 12.28 0.26
C ILE A 81 15.76 13.14 1.28
N ARG A 82 16.79 12.58 1.92
CA ARG A 82 17.53 13.24 3.01
C ARG A 82 18.93 13.73 2.62
N ALA A 83 19.39 13.42 1.41
CA ALA A 83 20.77 13.72 1.01
C ALA A 83 20.82 14.36 -0.38
N LYS A 84 21.43 15.55 -0.47
CA LYS A 84 21.87 16.12 -1.75
C LYS A 84 23.08 15.33 -2.25
N GLY A 85 23.16 15.11 -3.56
CA GLY A 85 24.26 14.37 -4.17
C GLY A 85 24.22 14.45 -5.69
N GLN A 86 24.78 13.43 -6.33
CA GLN A 86 24.76 13.27 -7.78
C GLN A 86 23.75 12.20 -8.15
N VAL A 87 22.91 12.48 -9.15
CA VAL A 87 21.95 11.55 -9.74
C VAL A 87 22.25 11.40 -11.24
N VAL A 88 21.93 10.25 -11.81
CA VAL A 88 22.16 9.97 -13.23
C VAL A 88 20.89 10.31 -14.01
N THR A 89 21.02 10.98 -15.15
CA THR A 89 19.87 11.32 -16.02
C THR A 89 20.30 11.34 -17.49
N PRO A 90 19.39 11.13 -18.45
CA PRO A 90 19.68 11.31 -19.88
C PRO A 90 20.26 12.70 -20.19
N LEU A 91 21.12 12.79 -21.21
CA LEU A 91 21.65 14.06 -21.67
C LEU A 91 20.51 14.99 -22.14
N PRO A 92 20.62 16.32 -21.92
CA PRO A 92 19.69 17.27 -22.51
C PRO A 92 19.57 17.08 -24.03
N GLY A 93 18.34 17.09 -24.54
CA GLY A 93 18.06 16.84 -25.96
C GLY A 93 18.13 15.36 -26.39
N SER A 94 18.24 14.42 -25.45
CA SER A 94 18.14 12.98 -25.74
C SER A 94 16.86 12.63 -26.48
N HIS A 95 16.95 11.62 -27.35
CA HIS A 95 15.81 11.14 -28.14
C HIS A 95 14.72 10.57 -27.22
N ASP A 96 13.50 11.10 -27.36
CA ASP A 96 12.32 10.58 -26.69
C ASP A 96 11.81 9.33 -27.39
N SER A 97 11.94 8.17 -26.72
CA SER A 97 11.47 6.87 -27.22
C SER A 97 10.01 6.58 -26.84
N HIS A 98 9.33 7.48 -26.13
CA HIS A 98 7.92 7.29 -25.75
C HIS A 98 6.99 7.06 -26.96
N PRO A 99 7.06 7.84 -28.07
CA PRO A 99 6.23 7.58 -29.25
C PRO A 99 6.45 6.19 -29.87
N ALA A 100 7.70 5.71 -29.90
CA ALA A 100 8.04 4.41 -30.44
C ALA A 100 7.48 3.27 -29.57
N LEU A 101 7.61 3.39 -28.25
CA LEU A 101 7.07 2.41 -27.32
C LEU A 101 5.53 2.35 -27.38
N ARG A 102 4.87 3.51 -27.42
CA ARG A 102 3.42 3.60 -27.59
C ARG A 102 2.96 2.94 -28.90
N ALA A 103 3.67 3.17 -30.00
CA ALA A 103 3.37 2.56 -31.29
C ALA A 103 3.57 1.03 -31.26
N ALA A 104 4.62 0.53 -30.61
CA ALA A 104 4.86 -0.90 -30.43
C ALA A 104 3.75 -1.58 -29.61
N ILE A 105 3.31 -0.95 -28.51
CA ILE A 105 2.21 -1.43 -27.67
C ILE A 105 0.90 -1.47 -28.47
N ALA A 106 0.58 -0.40 -29.20
CA ALA A 106 -0.61 -0.35 -30.02
C ALA A 106 -0.60 -1.43 -31.12
N ALA A 107 0.55 -1.66 -31.76
CA ALA A 107 0.73 -2.71 -32.75
C ALA A 107 0.56 -4.12 -32.14
N ALA A 108 1.14 -4.36 -30.97
CA ALA A 108 1.00 -5.61 -30.24
C ALA A 108 -0.46 -5.90 -29.90
N HIS A 109 -1.15 -4.93 -29.32
CA HIS A 109 -2.56 -5.03 -28.98
C HIS A 109 -3.42 -5.30 -30.23
N LYS A 110 -3.23 -4.51 -31.30
CA LYS A 110 -3.98 -4.66 -32.57
C LYS A 110 -3.78 -6.03 -33.21
N ALA A 111 -2.61 -6.65 -33.02
CA ALA A 111 -2.32 -7.98 -33.53
C ALA A 111 -2.96 -9.12 -32.70
N GLY A 112 -3.67 -8.80 -31.60
CA GLY A 112 -4.22 -9.79 -30.67
C GLY A 112 -3.28 -10.14 -29.51
N GLY A 113 -2.22 -9.35 -29.30
CA GLY A 113 -1.27 -9.51 -28.21
C GLY A 113 0.12 -9.94 -28.65
N GLY A 114 1.07 -9.84 -27.73
CA GLY A 114 2.47 -10.21 -27.94
C GLY A 114 3.41 -9.46 -27.00
N ARG A 115 4.71 -9.68 -27.20
CA ARG A 115 5.76 -9.08 -26.39
C ARG A 115 6.25 -7.78 -27.04
N VAL A 116 6.21 -6.68 -26.32
CA VAL A 116 6.89 -5.44 -26.67
C VAL A 116 8.26 -5.46 -26.00
N LEU A 117 9.32 -5.57 -26.81
CA LEU A 117 10.69 -5.74 -26.32
C LEU A 117 11.42 -4.39 -26.29
N VAL A 118 11.93 -4.02 -25.10
CA VAL A 118 12.91 -2.95 -24.90
C VAL A 118 14.30 -3.61 -24.79
N PRO A 119 15.16 -3.50 -25.83
CA PRO A 119 16.50 -4.07 -25.80
C PRO A 119 17.42 -3.45 -24.75
N ALA A 120 18.58 -4.06 -24.52
CA ALA A 120 19.64 -3.50 -23.67
C ALA A 120 20.01 -2.06 -24.10
N GLY A 121 20.30 -1.20 -23.11
CA GLY A 121 20.62 0.20 -23.31
C GLY A 121 19.81 1.14 -22.40
N ASP A 122 20.19 2.41 -22.40
CA ASP A 122 19.48 3.47 -21.67
C ASP A 122 18.40 4.08 -22.58
N TRP A 123 17.14 4.13 -22.15
CA TRP A 123 15.99 4.59 -22.94
C TRP A 123 15.30 5.75 -22.24
N TYR A 124 15.17 6.89 -22.90
CA TYR A 124 14.48 8.03 -22.32
C TYR A 124 13.03 8.12 -22.80
N LEU A 125 12.08 8.28 -21.88
CA LEU A 125 10.65 8.44 -22.16
C LEU A 125 10.10 9.75 -21.59
N LYS A 126 9.61 10.64 -22.46
CA LYS A 126 8.87 11.86 -22.09
C LYS A 126 7.35 11.60 -22.06
N GLY A 127 6.97 10.59 -21.30
CA GLY A 127 5.59 10.16 -21.12
C GLY A 127 5.48 8.78 -20.48
N PRO A 128 4.26 8.33 -20.16
CA PRO A 128 4.02 7.07 -19.48
C PRO A 128 4.10 5.85 -20.43
N ILE A 129 4.40 4.68 -19.88
CA ILE A 129 4.12 3.40 -20.54
C ILE A 129 2.67 3.04 -20.25
N VAL A 130 1.79 3.05 -21.25
CA VAL A 130 0.38 2.67 -21.05
C VAL A 130 0.13 1.29 -21.64
N LEU A 131 -0.13 0.29 -20.79
CA LEU A 131 -0.41 -1.09 -21.22
C LEU A 131 -1.83 -1.23 -21.78
N LEU A 132 -1.97 -2.14 -22.74
CA LEU A 132 -3.24 -2.55 -23.33
C LEU A 132 -3.41 -4.06 -23.18
N SER A 133 -4.65 -4.54 -23.31
CA SER A 133 -4.96 -5.95 -23.11
C SER A 133 -4.15 -6.87 -24.02
N ASN A 134 -3.71 -8.01 -23.49
CA ASN A 134 -2.83 -9.00 -24.14
C ASN A 134 -1.42 -8.50 -24.49
N VAL A 135 -0.96 -7.37 -23.92
CA VAL A 135 0.39 -6.84 -24.15
C VAL A 135 1.32 -7.19 -22.99
N HIS A 136 2.49 -7.70 -23.34
CA HIS A 136 3.60 -7.99 -22.45
C HIS A 136 4.76 -7.05 -22.75
N VAL A 137 4.95 -5.99 -21.98
CA VAL A 137 6.16 -5.16 -22.07
C VAL A 137 7.29 -5.85 -21.33
N HIS A 138 8.42 -6.06 -22.01
CA HIS A 138 9.57 -6.77 -21.47
C HIS A 138 10.85 -5.97 -21.68
N LEU A 139 11.55 -5.71 -20.57
CA LEU A 139 12.88 -5.11 -20.56
C LEU A 139 13.92 -6.23 -20.62
N ALA A 140 14.74 -6.22 -21.66
CA ALA A 140 15.85 -7.15 -21.78
C ALA A 140 16.91 -6.88 -20.70
N LYS A 141 17.76 -7.89 -20.45
CA LYS A 141 18.95 -7.74 -19.61
C LYS A 141 19.75 -6.50 -20.00
N GLY A 142 20.04 -5.63 -19.04
CA GLY A 142 20.76 -4.37 -19.24
C GLY A 142 19.94 -3.24 -19.87
N ALA A 143 18.62 -3.38 -20.01
CA ALA A 143 17.74 -2.28 -20.40
C ALA A 143 17.43 -1.40 -19.19
N ARG A 144 17.59 -0.09 -19.32
CA ARG A 144 17.15 0.89 -18.32
C ARG A 144 16.25 1.93 -18.95
N VAL A 145 15.03 2.05 -18.45
CA VAL A 145 14.09 3.09 -18.84
C VAL A 145 14.19 4.23 -17.85
N TYR A 146 14.58 5.40 -18.35
CA TYR A 146 14.54 6.66 -17.64
C TYR A 146 13.24 7.37 -17.97
N PHE A 147 12.39 7.56 -16.97
CA PHE A 147 11.20 8.38 -17.08
C PHE A 147 11.54 9.86 -16.95
N SER A 148 10.92 10.72 -17.74
CA SER A 148 11.06 12.17 -17.57
C SER A 148 10.67 12.60 -16.16
N ALA A 149 11.46 13.50 -15.58
CA ALA A 149 11.13 14.14 -14.30
C ALA A 149 10.08 15.26 -14.46
N ASN A 150 9.74 15.69 -15.67
CA ASN A 150 8.86 16.84 -15.91
C ASN A 150 7.37 16.47 -15.76
N PRO A 151 6.60 17.13 -14.89
CA PRO A 151 5.19 16.83 -14.70
C PRO A 151 4.32 17.03 -15.94
N ALA A 152 4.68 17.99 -16.80
CA ALA A 152 3.98 18.26 -18.05
C ALA A 152 4.03 17.09 -19.05
N ASP A 153 4.97 16.15 -18.91
CA ASP A 153 4.99 14.92 -19.72
C ASP A 153 3.92 13.91 -19.27
N TYR A 154 3.30 14.07 -18.10
CA TYR A 154 2.27 13.17 -17.56
C TYR A 154 0.88 13.80 -17.53
N ALA A 155 0.73 15.00 -18.12
CA ALA A 155 -0.52 15.73 -18.22
C ALA A 155 -0.90 16.02 -19.70
N ARG A 156 -0.62 15.06 -20.60
CA ARG A 156 -0.83 15.17 -22.05
C ARG A 156 -1.89 14.19 -22.54
N ASP A 157 -2.22 14.29 -23.82
CA ASP A 157 -3.20 13.41 -24.45
C ASP A 157 -2.64 11.99 -24.66
N TYR A 158 -3.15 11.06 -23.87
CA TYR A 158 -2.88 9.62 -23.96
C TYR A 158 -4.23 8.90 -24.09
N PRO A 159 -4.78 8.80 -25.31
CA PRO A 159 -6.09 8.17 -25.54
C PRO A 159 -6.19 6.75 -24.95
N GLU A 160 -5.11 5.97 -25.05
CA GLU A 160 -5.00 4.63 -24.46
C GLU A 160 -5.12 4.63 -22.91
N ALA A 161 -4.75 5.71 -22.24
CA ALA A 161 -4.91 5.90 -20.80
C ALA A 161 -6.28 6.50 -20.41
N ARG A 162 -7.13 6.81 -21.39
CA ARG A 162 -8.44 7.47 -21.20
C ARG A 162 -8.30 8.83 -20.51
N THR A 163 -7.32 9.64 -20.96
CA THR A 163 -7.10 10.99 -20.44
C THR A 163 -8.32 11.89 -20.64
N VAL A 164 -8.58 12.74 -19.65
CA VAL A 164 -9.65 13.74 -19.64
C VAL A 164 -9.03 15.13 -19.70
N ASP A 165 -9.60 16.02 -20.51
CA ASP A 165 -9.18 17.42 -20.57
C ASP A 165 -9.67 18.17 -19.32
N CYS A 166 -8.73 18.57 -18.47
CA CYS A 166 -9.00 19.31 -17.25
C CYS A 166 -8.61 20.79 -17.37
N GLY A 167 -8.56 21.34 -18.60
CA GLY A 167 -8.24 22.73 -18.86
C GLY A 167 -6.80 23.08 -18.45
N ARG A 168 -6.63 24.12 -17.62
CA ARG A 168 -5.31 24.60 -17.18
C ARG A 168 -4.48 23.55 -16.42
N ASN A 169 -5.14 22.55 -15.86
CA ASN A 169 -4.52 21.47 -15.09
C ASN A 169 -3.91 20.38 -16.01
N GLY A 170 -4.16 20.45 -17.31
CA GLY A 170 -3.67 19.51 -18.32
C GLY A 170 -4.65 18.37 -18.62
N ARG A 171 -4.17 17.36 -19.36
CA ARG A 171 -4.93 16.15 -19.69
C ARG A 171 -4.54 15.02 -18.73
N LEU A 172 -5.47 14.65 -17.86
CA LEU A 172 -5.20 13.84 -16.66
C LEU A 172 -5.89 12.48 -16.74
N VAL A 173 -5.42 11.52 -15.97
CA VAL A 173 -6.05 10.18 -15.87
C VAL A 173 -6.79 10.07 -14.54
N LEU A 174 -7.76 9.14 -14.47
CA LEU A 174 -8.24 8.67 -13.18
C LEU A 174 -7.09 7.95 -12.47
N SER A 175 -6.78 8.38 -11.26
CA SER A 175 -5.77 7.78 -10.38
C SER A 175 -6.28 7.80 -8.95
N ARG A 176 -5.51 7.25 -8.02
CA ARG A 176 -5.87 7.24 -6.59
C ARG A 176 -4.70 7.70 -5.73
N TRP A 177 -4.88 8.81 -5.02
CA TRP A 177 -3.84 9.37 -4.16
C TRP A 177 -4.18 9.14 -2.69
N GLN A 178 -3.32 8.38 -1.98
CA GLN A 178 -3.54 7.97 -0.58
C GLN A 178 -4.95 7.44 -0.29
N GLY A 179 -5.45 6.60 -1.19
CA GLY A 179 -6.73 5.90 -1.05
C GLY A 179 -7.98 6.70 -1.41
N ASN A 180 -7.83 7.89 -2.01
CA ASN A 180 -8.93 8.71 -2.54
C ASN A 180 -8.81 8.90 -4.06
N ASP A 181 -9.93 8.75 -4.77
CA ASP A 181 -9.95 8.87 -6.24
C ASP A 181 -9.86 10.33 -6.69
N CYS A 182 -9.08 10.60 -7.74
CA CYS A 182 -8.93 11.93 -8.34
C CYS A 182 -8.51 11.87 -9.82
N PHE A 183 -8.60 13.01 -10.51
CA PHE A 183 -7.91 13.24 -11.78
C PHE A 183 -6.56 13.88 -11.49
N ASN A 184 -5.48 13.19 -11.88
CA ASN A 184 -4.11 13.62 -11.62
C ASN A 184 -3.15 13.23 -12.77
N PHE A 185 -1.86 13.58 -12.63
CA PHE A 185 -0.81 13.13 -13.53
C PHE A 185 -0.89 11.63 -13.79
N SER A 186 -0.62 11.21 -15.02
CA SER A 186 -0.45 9.80 -15.33
C SER A 186 0.65 9.19 -14.46
N PRO A 187 0.41 8.02 -13.86
CA PRO A 187 1.46 7.11 -13.42
C PRO A 187 2.44 6.81 -14.54
N LEU A 188 3.70 6.58 -14.20
CA LEU A 188 4.79 6.41 -15.17
C LEU A 188 4.64 5.12 -15.97
N VAL A 189 4.07 4.08 -15.35
CA VAL A 189 3.52 2.90 -16.01
C VAL A 189 2.06 2.77 -15.60
N TYR A 190 1.15 2.73 -16.56
CA TYR A 190 -0.28 2.80 -16.32
C TYR A 190 -1.07 1.76 -17.12
N ALA A 191 -2.19 1.32 -16.56
CA ALA A 191 -3.20 0.55 -17.26
C ALA A 191 -4.57 0.79 -16.61
N ARG A 192 -5.63 0.90 -17.41
CA ARG A 192 -6.99 0.99 -16.88
C ARG A 192 -7.97 0.11 -17.65
N GLY A 193 -8.63 -0.80 -16.94
CA GLY A 193 -9.65 -1.68 -17.52
C GLY A 193 -9.07 -2.70 -18.51
N GLN A 194 -7.82 -3.13 -18.30
CA GLN A 194 -7.12 -4.04 -19.22
C GLN A 194 -7.06 -5.46 -18.67
N ARG A 195 -6.93 -6.44 -19.56
CA ARG A 195 -6.85 -7.86 -19.20
C ARG A 195 -5.62 -8.52 -19.78
N ASN A 196 -5.06 -9.49 -19.05
CA ASN A 196 -3.88 -10.25 -19.49
C ASN A 196 -2.74 -9.31 -19.87
N ILE A 197 -2.24 -8.57 -18.88
CA ILE A 197 -1.19 -7.57 -19.07
C ILE A 197 0.07 -7.96 -18.29
N ALA A 198 1.24 -7.66 -18.86
CA ALA A 198 2.49 -7.91 -18.18
C ALA A 198 3.49 -6.76 -18.37
N ILE A 199 4.18 -6.40 -17.29
CA ILE A 199 5.45 -5.67 -17.34
C ILE A 199 6.52 -6.51 -16.66
N THR A 200 7.61 -6.77 -17.36
CA THR A 200 8.65 -7.68 -16.87
C THR A 200 10.06 -7.19 -17.20
N GLY A 201 11.04 -7.65 -16.43
CA GLY A 201 12.46 -7.59 -16.73
C GLY A 201 13.05 -8.99 -16.83
N GLU A 202 14.08 -9.16 -17.66
CA GLU A 202 14.83 -10.41 -17.78
C GLU A 202 15.53 -10.77 -16.46
N ASP A 203 16.10 -9.76 -15.80
CA ASP A 203 16.71 -9.84 -14.47
C ASP A 203 16.77 -8.43 -13.84
N TRP A 204 17.34 -8.30 -12.63
CA TRP A 204 17.45 -7.01 -11.93
C TRP A 204 18.40 -5.98 -12.58
N THR A 205 19.06 -6.30 -13.69
CA THR A 205 19.72 -5.29 -14.54
C THR A 205 18.74 -4.61 -15.51
N SER A 206 17.49 -5.08 -15.56
CA SER A 206 16.37 -4.49 -16.27
C SER A 206 15.70 -3.47 -15.34
N ILE A 207 15.88 -2.17 -15.58
CA ILE A 207 15.58 -1.11 -14.61
C ILE A 207 14.48 -0.17 -15.13
N LEU A 208 13.49 0.10 -14.29
CA LEU A 208 12.55 1.21 -14.41
C LEU A 208 12.98 2.31 -13.43
N ASP A 209 13.35 3.48 -13.95
CA ASP A 209 13.86 4.60 -13.15
C ASP A 209 12.90 5.81 -13.20
N GLY A 210 12.25 6.09 -12.08
CA GLY A 210 11.29 7.19 -11.96
C GLY A 210 11.91 8.59 -11.89
N GLN A 211 13.24 8.71 -11.80
CA GLN A 211 13.98 9.98 -11.79
C GLN A 211 13.49 11.00 -10.72
N ALA A 212 12.89 10.55 -9.62
CA ALA A 212 12.18 11.44 -8.71
C ALA A 212 13.02 12.46 -7.93
N GLY A 213 14.31 12.16 -7.76
CA GLY A 213 15.29 13.07 -7.18
C GLY A 213 16.05 13.92 -8.19
N VAL A 214 15.67 13.87 -9.48
CA VAL A 214 16.29 14.66 -10.56
C VAL A 214 15.53 15.98 -10.71
N PRO A 215 16.23 17.14 -10.72
CA PRO A 215 15.60 18.42 -11.00
C PRO A 215 14.91 18.44 -12.36
N TYR A 216 13.88 19.28 -12.51
CA TYR A 216 13.18 19.43 -13.79
C TYR A 216 14.14 19.97 -14.86
N GLU A 217 14.02 19.45 -16.10
CA GLU A 217 14.95 19.80 -17.20
C GLU A 217 14.89 21.30 -17.54
N ASP A 218 13.75 21.94 -17.31
CA ASP A 218 13.53 23.36 -17.54
C ASP A 218 14.04 24.25 -16.39
N GLY A 219 14.59 23.65 -15.33
CA GLY A 219 15.08 24.35 -14.14
C GLY A 219 13.99 24.89 -13.22
N SER A 220 12.72 24.56 -13.46
CA SER A 220 11.58 25.13 -12.70
C SER A 220 11.46 24.61 -11.26
N GLY A 221 12.19 23.56 -10.89
CA GLY A 221 12.11 23.02 -9.54
C GLY A 221 12.97 21.78 -9.28
N PRO A 222 13.03 21.33 -8.01
CA PRO A 222 13.97 20.32 -7.53
C PRO A 222 13.58 18.86 -7.87
N GLY A 223 12.56 18.63 -8.70
CA GLY A 223 12.06 17.30 -9.04
C GLY A 223 10.84 16.88 -8.23
N TRP A 224 10.36 15.66 -8.52
CA TRP A 224 9.13 15.11 -7.93
C TRP A 224 9.15 15.13 -6.40
N TRP A 225 10.25 14.70 -5.77
CA TRP A 225 10.34 14.64 -4.31
C TRP A 225 10.20 16.01 -3.63
N GLY A 226 10.48 17.10 -4.33
CA GLY A 226 10.25 18.46 -3.85
C GLY A 226 8.77 18.84 -3.69
N MET A 227 7.84 18.11 -4.31
CA MET A 227 6.40 18.31 -4.09
C MET A 227 5.94 17.80 -2.72
N ASN A 228 6.75 16.96 -2.05
CA ASN A 228 6.45 16.49 -0.71
C ASN A 228 6.96 17.48 0.35
N GLN A 229 6.20 17.65 1.44
CA GLN A 229 6.60 18.53 2.55
C GLN A 229 7.99 18.21 3.16
N LYS A 230 8.45 16.95 3.12
CA LYS A 230 9.78 16.57 3.62
C LYS A 230 10.92 16.88 2.64
N GLY A 231 10.62 16.98 1.35
CA GLY A 231 11.59 17.25 0.28
C GLY A 231 11.53 18.67 -0.27
N ALA A 232 10.48 19.43 0.06
CA ALA A 232 10.28 20.79 -0.41
C ALA A 232 11.35 21.74 0.13
N GLU A 233 11.79 22.66 -0.73
CA GLU A 233 12.64 23.77 -0.32
C GLU A 233 11.85 24.75 0.56
N LYS A 234 12.54 25.47 1.44
CA LYS A 234 11.90 26.40 2.38
C LYS A 234 11.14 27.48 1.62
N GLY A 235 9.83 27.60 1.90
CA GLY A 235 8.96 28.60 1.29
C GLY A 235 8.37 28.19 -0.07
N ALA A 236 8.76 27.04 -0.62
CA ALA A 236 8.15 26.50 -1.83
C ALA A 236 6.71 26.02 -1.57
N LEU A 237 5.86 26.11 -2.58
CA LEU A 237 4.58 25.41 -2.57
C LEU A 237 4.80 23.89 -2.67
N HIS A 238 4.02 23.14 -1.91
CA HIS A 238 4.07 21.68 -1.83
C HIS A 238 2.73 21.14 -1.32
N GLN A 239 2.58 19.81 -1.28
CA GLN A 239 1.31 19.14 -0.94
C GLN A 239 0.68 19.51 0.42
N GLY A 240 1.46 20.12 1.34
CA GLY A 240 1.09 20.39 2.74
C GLY A 240 0.88 21.87 3.09
N VAL A 241 0.99 22.77 2.11
CA VAL A 241 0.65 24.20 2.23
C VAL A 241 -0.57 24.52 1.38
N ASP A 242 -1.33 25.53 1.79
CA ASP A 242 -2.55 25.93 1.08
C ASP A 242 -2.27 26.24 -0.39
N ASN A 243 -3.03 25.60 -1.27
CA ASN A 243 -2.95 25.84 -2.69
C ASN A 243 -4.09 26.77 -3.11
N PRO A 244 -3.83 27.97 -3.65
CA PRO A 244 -4.88 28.88 -4.12
C PRO A 244 -5.70 28.30 -5.28
N ALA A 245 -5.20 27.26 -5.98
CA ALA A 245 -5.94 26.54 -7.00
C ALA A 245 -7.11 25.71 -6.44
N ASN A 246 -7.08 25.35 -5.15
CA ASN A 246 -8.19 24.68 -4.47
C ASN A 246 -9.25 25.71 -4.05
N PRO A 247 -10.46 25.69 -4.63
CA PRO A 247 -11.54 26.58 -4.19
C PRO A 247 -11.97 26.24 -2.75
N PRO A 248 -12.77 27.09 -2.08
CA PRO A 248 -13.38 26.73 -0.80
C PRO A 248 -14.28 25.48 -0.94
N LEU A 249 -14.30 24.59 0.06
CA LEU A 249 -15.07 23.34 -0.02
C LEU A 249 -16.58 23.60 -0.21
N ALA A 250 -17.11 24.66 0.41
CA ALA A 250 -18.50 25.10 0.25
C ALA A 250 -18.89 25.35 -1.22
N THR A 251 -17.92 25.75 -2.06
CA THR A 251 -18.15 25.93 -3.51
C THR A 251 -18.24 24.60 -4.23
N MET A 252 -17.48 23.59 -3.78
CA MET A 252 -17.44 22.26 -4.39
C MET A 252 -18.59 21.36 -3.93
N ALA A 253 -19.07 21.57 -2.71
CA ALA A 253 -20.14 20.79 -2.08
C ALA A 253 -21.31 21.69 -1.62
N PRO A 254 -22.00 22.39 -2.54
CA PRO A 254 -23.08 23.32 -2.19
C PRO A 254 -24.33 22.64 -1.61
N HIS A 255 -24.37 21.32 -1.62
CA HIS A 255 -25.44 20.50 -1.06
C HIS A 255 -25.29 20.27 0.46
N LEU A 256 -24.13 20.62 1.05
CA LEU A 256 -23.86 20.48 2.47
C LEU A 256 -24.23 21.76 3.23
N ASP A 257 -24.75 21.59 4.45
CA ASP A 257 -24.96 22.70 5.37
C ASP A 257 -23.65 23.15 6.05
N ALA A 258 -23.71 24.30 6.72
CA ALA A 258 -22.55 24.87 7.41
C ALA A 258 -21.98 23.98 8.51
N ALA A 259 -22.82 23.19 9.18
CA ALA A 259 -22.39 22.30 10.25
C ALA A 259 -21.58 21.11 9.71
N MET A 260 -22.00 20.54 8.58
CA MET A 260 -21.27 19.45 7.92
C MET A 260 -19.96 19.95 7.31
N LEU A 261 -19.96 21.14 6.68
CA LEU A 261 -18.72 21.75 6.19
C LEU A 261 -17.72 21.99 7.32
N ALA A 262 -18.16 22.60 8.43
CA ALA A 262 -17.32 22.81 9.61
C ALA A 262 -16.78 21.50 10.19
N ARG A 263 -17.55 20.41 10.12
CA ARG A 263 -17.11 19.07 10.56
C ARG A 263 -16.02 18.47 9.67
N ILE A 264 -16.08 18.70 8.37
CA ILE A 264 -15.12 18.16 7.40
C ILE A 264 -13.84 18.99 7.35
N GLU A 265 -13.97 20.31 7.33
CA GLU A 265 -12.83 21.23 7.21
C GLU A 265 -12.14 21.44 8.56
N GLY A 266 -12.92 21.62 9.63
CA GLY A 266 -12.48 22.04 10.96
C GLY A 266 -11.56 23.26 10.95
N ASP A 267 -10.93 23.54 12.09
CA ASP A 267 -10.03 24.69 12.26
C ASP A 267 -8.57 24.34 11.91
N ARG A 268 -8.35 23.36 11.03
CA ARG A 268 -6.99 22.89 10.73
C ARG A 268 -6.22 23.93 9.91
N PRO A 269 -4.95 24.22 10.25
CA PRO A 269 -4.12 25.06 9.40
C PRO A 269 -3.90 24.37 8.05
N ASN A 270 -3.77 25.18 7.01
CA ASN A 270 -3.58 24.75 5.62
C ASN A 270 -4.69 23.79 5.15
N GLY A 271 -5.96 24.10 5.41
CA GLY A 271 -7.11 23.24 5.09
C GLY A 271 -7.31 22.99 3.59
N ARG A 272 -6.77 23.88 2.73
CA ARG A 272 -6.78 23.79 1.27
C ARG A 272 -5.44 23.31 0.69
N ALA A 273 -4.55 22.75 1.50
CA ALA A 273 -3.40 22.01 1.01
C ALA A 273 -3.85 20.75 0.27
N ASP A 274 -3.21 20.39 -0.85
CA ASP A 274 -3.67 19.30 -1.71
C ASP A 274 -3.83 17.97 -0.94
N GLU A 275 -2.90 17.63 -0.02
CA GLU A 275 -2.94 16.39 0.77
C GLU A 275 -4.13 16.30 1.74
N LYS A 276 -4.69 17.45 2.11
CA LYS A 276 -5.81 17.59 3.04
C LYS A 276 -7.13 17.83 2.31
N TYR A 277 -7.06 18.48 1.15
CA TYR A 277 -8.21 18.88 0.36
C TYR A 277 -8.85 17.68 -0.34
N LEU A 278 -8.07 16.78 -0.94
CA LEU A 278 -8.60 15.59 -1.60
C LEU A 278 -9.45 14.69 -0.66
N PRO A 279 -8.97 14.30 0.54
CA PRO A 279 -9.80 13.56 1.49
C PRO A 279 -11.06 14.32 1.93
N ALA A 280 -11.01 15.66 2.00
CA ALA A 280 -12.18 16.48 2.32
C ALA A 280 -13.21 16.51 1.19
N LEU A 281 -12.78 16.55 -0.08
CA LEU A 281 -13.66 16.39 -1.24
C LEU A 281 -14.36 15.03 -1.24
N SER A 282 -13.62 13.95 -0.90
CA SER A 282 -14.20 12.62 -0.75
C SER A 282 -15.24 12.58 0.36
N GLU A 283 -14.90 13.07 1.55
CA GLU A 283 -15.82 13.11 2.69
C GLU A 283 -17.08 13.95 2.41
N ALA A 284 -16.93 15.03 1.64
CA ALA A 284 -18.01 15.91 1.24
C ALA A 284 -18.86 15.37 0.07
N GLY A 285 -18.59 14.14 -0.41
CA GLY A 285 -19.35 13.53 -1.49
C GLY A 285 -19.17 14.23 -2.85
N VAL A 286 -18.08 14.98 -3.04
CA VAL A 286 -17.79 15.62 -4.33
C VAL A 286 -17.52 14.53 -5.37
N PRO A 287 -18.19 14.53 -6.55
CA PRO A 287 -17.95 13.54 -7.59
C PRO A 287 -16.51 13.55 -8.10
N VAL A 288 -15.97 12.38 -8.48
CA VAL A 288 -14.56 12.22 -8.86
C VAL A 288 -14.16 13.09 -10.05
N GLU A 289 -15.05 13.29 -11.01
CA GLU A 289 -14.88 14.18 -12.17
C GLU A 289 -14.65 15.65 -11.82
N LYS A 290 -14.93 16.06 -10.57
CA LYS A 290 -14.65 17.40 -10.05
C LYS A 290 -13.40 17.46 -9.17
N ARG A 291 -12.74 16.33 -8.89
CA ARG A 291 -11.54 16.23 -8.04
C ARG A 291 -10.28 16.32 -8.91
N VAL A 292 -10.04 17.50 -9.46
CA VAL A 292 -8.99 17.77 -10.45
C VAL A 292 -7.75 18.35 -9.79
N PHE A 293 -6.58 17.76 -10.04
CA PHE A 293 -5.28 18.20 -9.56
C PHE A 293 -4.29 18.42 -10.72
N GLY A 294 -3.25 17.59 -10.91
CA GLY A 294 -2.32 17.74 -12.03
C GLY A 294 -1.50 19.03 -12.01
N LEU A 295 -1.35 19.69 -13.16
CA LEU A 295 -0.54 20.92 -13.27
C LEU A 295 -1.08 22.01 -12.33
N GLY A 296 -0.18 22.68 -11.60
CA GLY A 296 -0.53 23.65 -10.56
C GLY A 296 -0.84 23.05 -9.18
N HIS A 297 -0.77 21.72 -9.05
CA HIS A 297 -0.93 20.98 -7.79
C HIS A 297 0.29 20.09 -7.52
N TYR A 298 0.34 19.51 -6.32
CA TYR A 298 1.53 18.86 -5.76
C TYR A 298 1.28 17.40 -5.34
N LEU A 299 0.28 16.75 -5.95
CA LEU A 299 0.03 15.32 -5.76
C LEU A 299 0.86 14.51 -6.76
N ARG A 300 1.94 13.90 -6.28
CA ARG A 300 2.85 13.08 -7.11
C ARG A 300 2.17 11.80 -7.62
N PRO A 301 2.45 11.35 -8.86
CA PRO A 301 1.95 10.09 -9.39
C PRO A 301 2.74 8.88 -8.87
N CYS A 302 2.15 7.69 -8.89
CA CYS A 302 2.85 6.42 -8.66
C CYS A 302 3.86 6.11 -9.78
N LEU A 303 4.86 5.28 -9.51
CA LEU A 303 5.71 4.74 -10.59
C LEU A 303 4.89 3.77 -11.45
N ILE A 304 4.21 2.80 -10.84
CA ILE A 304 3.37 1.82 -11.54
C ILE A 304 1.99 1.81 -10.88
N GLU A 305 0.92 2.08 -11.64
CA GLU A 305 -0.47 1.97 -11.16
C GLU A 305 -1.33 1.26 -12.21
N PHE A 306 -2.00 0.19 -11.82
CA PHE A 306 -2.94 -0.53 -12.67
C PHE A 306 -4.31 -0.47 -12.03
N MET A 307 -5.30 0.09 -12.73
CA MET A 307 -6.65 0.26 -12.21
C MET A 307 -7.62 -0.67 -12.94
N ASP A 308 -8.43 -1.40 -12.18
CA ASP A 308 -9.52 -2.24 -12.72
C ASP A 308 -9.03 -3.25 -13.76
N CYS A 309 -7.85 -3.85 -13.52
CA CYS A 309 -7.24 -4.82 -14.43
C CYS A 309 -7.41 -6.26 -13.93
N GLU A 310 -7.35 -7.22 -14.85
CA GLU A 310 -7.49 -8.65 -14.56
C GLU A 310 -6.33 -9.42 -15.22
N ASP A 311 -5.80 -10.43 -14.54
CA ASP A 311 -4.66 -11.23 -15.01
C ASP A 311 -3.43 -10.34 -15.25
N VAL A 312 -2.79 -9.97 -14.15
CA VAL A 312 -1.71 -8.96 -14.13
C VAL A 312 -0.40 -9.60 -13.70
N LEU A 313 0.66 -9.43 -14.49
CA LEU A 313 2.01 -9.85 -14.14
C LEU A 313 2.97 -8.65 -14.05
N MET A 314 3.62 -8.51 -12.90
CA MET A 314 4.74 -7.61 -12.66
C MET A 314 5.92 -8.44 -12.18
N ALA A 315 6.97 -8.60 -13.00
CA ALA A 315 8.03 -9.54 -12.64
C ALA A 315 9.46 -9.24 -13.10
N GLY A 316 10.45 -9.59 -12.27
CA GLY A 316 11.85 -9.74 -12.66
C GLY A 316 12.67 -8.47 -12.87
N TYR A 317 12.06 -7.28 -12.94
CA TYR A 317 12.76 -6.01 -13.08
C TYR A 317 13.20 -5.42 -11.72
N GLN A 318 14.04 -4.39 -11.78
CA GLN A 318 14.32 -3.48 -10.67
C GLN A 318 13.59 -2.14 -10.88
N ALA A 319 12.93 -1.63 -9.84
CA ALA A 319 12.30 -0.32 -9.80
C ALA A 319 13.06 0.62 -8.86
N VAL A 320 13.39 1.82 -9.33
CA VAL A 320 14.17 2.81 -8.58
C VAL A 320 13.59 4.22 -8.66
N ASN A 321 13.91 5.05 -7.67
CA ASN A 321 13.63 6.49 -7.64
C ASN A 321 12.17 6.86 -7.97
N ALA A 322 11.21 6.18 -7.34
CA ALA A 322 9.80 6.41 -7.59
C ALA A 322 9.35 7.81 -7.10
N PRO A 323 8.48 8.53 -7.85
CA PRO A 323 7.94 9.82 -7.41
C PRO A 323 7.11 9.71 -6.12
N PHE A 324 6.35 8.62 -5.99
CA PHE A 324 5.45 8.29 -4.88
C PHE A 324 5.51 6.77 -4.62
N TRP A 325 4.37 6.09 -4.42
CA TRP A 325 4.28 4.63 -4.31
C TRP A 325 4.86 3.96 -5.55
N VAL A 326 5.60 2.86 -5.35
CA VAL A 326 6.32 2.19 -6.43
C VAL A 326 5.36 1.35 -7.27
N HIS A 327 4.46 0.57 -6.64
CA HIS A 327 3.51 -0.29 -7.32
C HIS A 327 2.14 -0.25 -6.66
N HIS A 328 1.11 0.12 -7.42
CA HIS A 328 -0.22 0.38 -6.90
C HIS A 328 -1.31 -0.25 -7.80
N PRO A 329 -1.53 -1.56 -7.72
CA PRO A 329 -2.70 -2.15 -8.36
C PRO A 329 -3.95 -1.76 -7.54
N VAL A 330 -4.93 -1.16 -8.21
CA VAL A 330 -6.21 -0.72 -7.64
C VAL A 330 -7.34 -1.51 -8.29
N LYS A 331 -8.22 -2.13 -7.50
CA LYS A 331 -9.38 -2.89 -8.00
C LYS A 331 -8.99 -3.99 -9.00
N CYS A 332 -7.79 -4.57 -8.86
CA CYS A 332 -7.29 -5.59 -9.77
C CYS A 332 -7.63 -7.01 -9.29
N ARG A 333 -7.67 -7.96 -10.22
CA ARG A 333 -7.85 -9.39 -9.94
C ARG A 333 -6.73 -10.23 -10.54
N ASN A 334 -6.34 -11.29 -9.85
CA ASN A 334 -5.26 -12.19 -10.26
C ASN A 334 -3.95 -11.42 -10.49
N VAL A 335 -3.41 -10.83 -9.43
CA VAL A 335 -2.19 -10.02 -9.48
C VAL A 335 -0.98 -10.85 -9.05
N HIS A 336 -0.07 -11.11 -9.97
CA HIS A 336 1.20 -11.79 -9.71
C HIS A 336 2.34 -10.77 -9.67
N PHE A 337 2.91 -10.57 -8.47
CA PHE A 337 4.06 -9.71 -8.23
C PHE A 337 5.26 -10.58 -7.85
N SER A 338 6.18 -10.79 -8.79
CA SER A 338 7.18 -11.87 -8.67
C SER A 338 8.60 -11.38 -8.93
N LYS A 339 9.52 -11.63 -7.99
CA LYS A 339 10.96 -11.39 -8.18
C LYS A 339 11.29 -9.96 -8.60
N VAL A 340 10.51 -8.98 -8.15
CA VAL A 340 10.80 -7.56 -8.38
C VAL A 340 11.73 -7.05 -7.29
N LYS A 341 12.72 -6.25 -7.67
CA LYS A 341 13.61 -5.55 -6.74
C LYS A 341 13.25 -4.08 -6.66
N MET A 342 13.05 -3.56 -5.46
CA MET A 342 12.77 -2.15 -5.22
C MET A 342 13.94 -1.51 -4.48
N GLU A 343 14.45 -0.41 -5.03
CA GLU A 343 15.48 0.44 -4.42
C GLU A 343 15.02 1.90 -4.55
N SER A 344 14.17 2.35 -3.63
CA SER A 344 13.61 3.71 -3.66
C SER A 344 13.42 4.25 -2.24
N ILE A 345 14.32 5.14 -1.82
CA ILE A 345 14.35 5.75 -0.47
C ILE A 345 13.79 7.19 -0.51
N GLY A 346 12.72 7.37 -1.29
CA GLY A 346 11.97 8.62 -1.42
C GLY A 346 10.89 8.78 -0.33
N PRO A 347 10.25 9.96 -0.23
CA PRO A 347 9.10 10.14 0.64
C PRO A 347 7.90 9.39 0.06
N ASN A 348 7.24 8.56 0.89
CA ASN A 348 6.14 7.70 0.45
C ASN A 348 6.55 6.73 -0.66
N SER A 349 7.79 6.24 -0.65
CA SER A 349 8.19 5.15 -1.55
C SER A 349 7.80 3.81 -0.94
N ASP A 350 6.50 3.57 -0.83
CA ASP A 350 5.92 2.27 -0.47
C ASP A 350 6.21 1.27 -1.61
N GLY A 351 6.58 0.03 -1.28
CA GLY A 351 7.08 -0.93 -2.27
C GLY A 351 5.99 -1.57 -3.12
N PHE A 352 4.93 -2.08 -2.49
CA PHE A 352 3.79 -2.71 -3.16
C PHE A 352 2.49 -2.47 -2.38
N ASP A 353 1.51 -1.86 -3.05
CA ASP A 353 0.30 -1.30 -2.44
C ASP A 353 -0.97 -1.88 -3.09
N PRO A 354 -1.30 -3.18 -2.91
CA PRO A 354 -2.52 -3.72 -3.47
C PRO A 354 -3.74 -3.09 -2.77
N GLU A 355 -4.54 -2.37 -3.55
CA GLU A 355 -5.70 -1.63 -3.08
C GLU A 355 -7.00 -2.14 -3.71
N SER A 356 -7.97 -2.54 -2.89
CA SER A 356 -9.20 -3.22 -3.31
C SER A 356 -8.98 -4.39 -4.30
N CYS A 357 -7.86 -5.11 -4.17
CA CYS A 357 -7.50 -6.21 -5.05
C CYS A 357 -8.02 -7.57 -4.55
N ASP A 358 -8.23 -8.51 -5.46
CA ASP A 358 -8.65 -9.87 -5.11
C ASP A 358 -7.74 -10.90 -5.77
N THR A 359 -7.23 -11.84 -4.98
CA THR A 359 -6.31 -12.90 -5.43
C THR A 359 -4.97 -12.29 -5.89
N VAL A 360 -4.05 -12.18 -4.94
CA VAL A 360 -2.75 -11.54 -5.11
C VAL A 360 -1.66 -12.47 -4.59
N LEU A 361 -0.62 -12.69 -5.39
CA LEU A 361 0.60 -13.40 -4.97
C LEU A 361 1.81 -12.47 -5.09
N VAL A 362 2.48 -12.27 -3.96
CA VAL A 362 3.79 -11.63 -3.86
C VAL A 362 4.83 -12.69 -3.55
N ASP A 363 5.77 -12.92 -4.48
CA ASP A 363 6.73 -14.03 -4.36
C ASP A 363 8.15 -13.64 -4.77
N GLY A 364 9.14 -13.89 -3.90
CA GLY A 364 10.55 -13.74 -4.25
C GLY A 364 11.03 -12.29 -4.40
N CYS A 365 10.28 -11.30 -3.91
CA CYS A 365 10.59 -9.88 -4.08
C CYS A 365 11.62 -9.38 -3.06
N TRP A 366 12.34 -8.32 -3.45
CA TRP A 366 13.36 -7.66 -2.64
C TRP A 366 12.98 -6.20 -2.39
N PHE A 367 12.83 -5.83 -1.12
CA PHE A 367 12.35 -4.50 -0.72
C PHE A 367 13.46 -3.71 -0.02
N ASN A 368 13.77 -2.54 -0.58
CA ASN A 368 14.50 -1.46 0.09
C ASN A 368 13.76 -0.14 -0.18
N THR A 369 12.91 0.26 0.75
CA THR A 369 11.86 1.27 0.55
C THR A 369 11.96 2.40 1.55
N GLY A 370 11.62 3.61 1.12
CA GLY A 370 11.59 4.81 1.98
C GLY A 370 10.36 4.89 2.88
N ASP A 371 9.37 4.02 2.68
CA ASP A 371 8.18 3.84 3.51
C ASP A 371 7.86 2.34 3.65
N ASP A 372 6.61 1.91 3.83
CA ASP A 372 6.25 0.49 3.99
C ASP A 372 6.77 -0.39 2.82
N CYS A 373 7.34 -1.57 3.11
CA CYS A 373 7.73 -2.54 2.07
C CYS A 373 6.50 -3.01 1.29
N ILE A 374 5.48 -3.47 2.02
CA ILE A 374 4.17 -3.82 1.47
C ILE A 374 3.11 -3.12 2.33
N ALA A 375 2.19 -2.39 1.69
CA ALA A 375 1.06 -1.75 2.35
C ALA A 375 -0.25 -2.14 1.66
N ILE A 376 -0.95 -3.13 2.21
CA ILE A 376 -2.27 -3.57 1.71
C ILE A 376 -3.31 -2.52 2.09
N LYS A 377 -4.11 -2.09 1.11
CA LYS A 377 -5.08 -0.98 1.24
C LYS A 377 -6.45 -1.39 0.68
N ALA A 378 -7.48 -0.61 0.96
CA ALA A 378 -8.84 -0.78 0.48
C ALA A 378 -9.64 0.53 0.63
N GLY A 379 -9.08 1.63 0.13
CA GLY A 379 -9.71 2.93 0.14
C GLY A 379 -9.70 3.68 1.47
N LYS A 380 -9.92 4.99 1.37
CA LYS A 380 -9.90 5.92 2.49
C LYS A 380 -11.24 6.65 2.61
N ASN A 381 -11.77 6.64 3.83
CA ASN A 381 -12.96 7.40 4.22
C ASN A 381 -14.18 6.97 3.39
N ALA A 382 -14.83 7.89 2.66
CA ALA A 382 -16.03 7.61 1.88
C ALA A 382 -15.76 6.86 0.56
N ASP A 383 -14.52 6.84 0.05
CA ASP A 383 -14.19 6.21 -1.23
C ASP A 383 -14.02 4.68 -1.11
N VAL A 384 -15.09 3.97 -0.74
CA VAL A 384 -15.07 2.51 -0.49
C VAL A 384 -15.64 1.67 -1.64
N GLY A 385 -16.07 2.30 -2.74
CA GLY A 385 -16.86 1.68 -3.80
C GLY A 385 -16.18 0.52 -4.55
N TYR A 386 -14.87 0.34 -4.43
CA TYR A 386 -14.14 -0.77 -5.05
C TYR A 386 -14.15 -2.06 -4.21
N GLY A 387 -14.59 -1.99 -2.96
CA GLY A 387 -14.65 -3.14 -2.06
C GLY A 387 -13.33 -3.47 -1.38
N PRO A 388 -13.28 -4.58 -0.62
CA PRO A 388 -12.12 -4.94 0.20
C PRO A 388 -10.95 -5.43 -0.65
N THR A 389 -9.74 -5.35 -0.10
CA THR A 389 -8.64 -6.21 -0.56
C THR A 389 -8.72 -7.56 0.13
N ARG A 390 -8.63 -8.65 -0.64
CA ARG A 390 -8.67 -9.99 -0.08
C ARG A 390 -7.89 -11.04 -0.87
N ASN A 391 -7.64 -12.16 -0.20
CA ASN A 391 -6.96 -13.31 -0.78
C ASN A 391 -5.54 -12.94 -1.23
N VAL A 392 -4.70 -12.55 -0.27
CA VAL A 392 -3.33 -12.09 -0.52
C VAL A 392 -2.33 -13.07 0.10
N VAL A 393 -1.37 -13.53 -0.69
CA VAL A 393 -0.23 -14.34 -0.23
C VAL A 393 1.05 -13.57 -0.46
N ILE A 394 1.88 -13.48 0.58
CA ILE A 394 3.22 -12.90 0.55
C ILE A 394 4.21 -13.97 0.99
N GLN A 395 5.17 -14.30 0.14
CA GLN A 395 6.13 -15.36 0.45
C GLN A 395 7.51 -15.16 -0.16
N ASN A 396 8.51 -15.79 0.46
CA ASN A 396 9.89 -15.87 -0.04
C ASN A 396 10.53 -14.49 -0.29
N CYS A 397 10.09 -13.45 0.41
CA CYS A 397 10.53 -12.07 0.20
C CYS A 397 11.63 -11.66 1.17
N VAL A 398 12.43 -10.68 0.75
CA VAL A 398 13.47 -10.05 1.58
C VAL A 398 13.14 -8.58 1.81
N MET A 399 13.25 -8.10 3.06
CA MET A 399 12.95 -6.72 3.46
C MET A 399 14.13 -6.07 4.20
N ASN A 400 14.58 -4.90 3.74
CA ASN A 400 15.81 -4.26 4.23
C ASN A 400 15.63 -2.90 4.91
N SER A 401 14.65 -2.10 4.49
CA SER A 401 14.30 -0.82 5.08
C SER A 401 12.82 -0.55 4.86
N GLY A 402 12.23 0.31 5.69
CA GLY A 402 10.87 0.79 5.53
C GLY A 402 10.14 1.10 6.82
N HIS A 403 9.00 1.77 6.72
CA HIS A 403 8.16 2.06 7.89
C HIS A 403 7.41 0.84 8.43
N GLY A 404 7.31 -0.23 7.66
CA GLY A 404 6.62 -1.48 7.99
C GLY A 404 7.00 -2.57 6.97
N GLY A 405 7.19 -3.80 7.42
CA GLY A 405 7.47 -4.93 6.51
C GLY A 405 6.21 -5.39 5.78
N ILE A 406 5.21 -5.83 6.55
CA ILE A 406 3.89 -6.24 6.10
C ILE A 406 2.89 -5.36 6.82
N THR A 407 2.37 -4.38 6.09
CA THR A 407 1.46 -3.38 6.62
C THR A 407 0.06 -3.56 6.05
N LEU A 408 -0.96 -3.53 6.91
CA LEU A 408 -2.36 -3.41 6.54
C LEU A 408 -2.83 -1.99 6.93
N GLY A 409 -3.23 -1.18 5.94
CA GLY A 409 -3.69 0.20 6.12
C GLY A 409 -2.64 1.29 5.90
N SER A 410 -2.90 2.56 6.22
CA SER A 410 -4.07 3.01 7.00
C SER A 410 -5.36 3.10 6.21
N GLU A 411 -5.28 3.14 4.88
CA GLU A 411 -6.41 3.24 3.96
C GLU A 411 -7.10 1.88 3.85
N MET A 412 -7.92 1.49 4.83
CA MET A 412 -8.55 0.15 4.90
C MET A 412 -10.07 0.19 4.97
N SER A 413 -10.67 1.28 4.48
CA SER A 413 -12.05 1.67 4.81
C SER A 413 -13.11 0.69 4.25
N ALA A 414 -12.81 0.03 3.13
CA ALA A 414 -13.66 -1.03 2.56
C ALA A 414 -13.39 -2.43 3.14
N GLY A 415 -12.32 -2.58 3.94
CA GLY A 415 -11.92 -3.82 4.59
C GLY A 415 -10.72 -4.52 3.95
N ILE A 416 -9.96 -5.24 4.76
CA ILE A 416 -8.85 -6.10 4.34
C ILE A 416 -9.01 -7.45 5.03
N GLU A 417 -9.03 -8.55 4.26
CA GLU A 417 -9.17 -9.90 4.82
C GLU A 417 -8.46 -11.00 4.05
N HIS A 418 -8.15 -12.11 4.73
CA HIS A 418 -7.50 -13.29 4.16
C HIS A 418 -6.13 -12.95 3.56
N VAL A 419 -5.25 -12.48 4.45
CA VAL A 419 -3.85 -12.15 4.15
C VAL A 419 -2.94 -13.18 4.81
N TYR A 420 -2.00 -13.72 4.05
CA TYR A 420 -1.09 -14.78 4.47
C TYR A 420 0.34 -14.36 4.16
N ALA A 421 1.21 -14.32 5.17
CA ALA A 421 2.63 -14.02 4.99
C ALA A 421 3.52 -15.13 5.56
N GLN A 422 4.37 -15.72 4.73
CA GLN A 422 5.23 -16.84 5.16
C GLN A 422 6.63 -16.79 4.57
N ASN A 423 7.61 -17.34 5.28
CA ASN A 423 8.99 -17.44 4.82
C ASN A 423 9.54 -16.07 4.37
N ILE A 424 9.57 -15.13 5.31
CA ILE A 424 10.01 -13.75 5.08
C ILE A 424 11.34 -13.52 5.80
N ASP A 425 12.32 -12.99 5.08
CA ASP A 425 13.65 -12.65 5.59
C ASP A 425 13.78 -11.12 5.73
N VAL A 426 13.51 -10.61 6.92
CA VAL A 426 13.64 -9.18 7.22
C VAL A 426 15.09 -8.92 7.63
N ARG A 427 15.96 -8.86 6.63
CA ARG A 427 17.40 -8.71 6.84
C ARG A 427 17.76 -7.41 7.54
N ASN A 428 17.00 -6.34 7.31
CA ASN A 428 17.25 -5.03 7.89
C ASN A 428 18.74 -4.61 7.77
N ILE A 429 19.36 -4.80 6.59
CA ILE A 429 20.81 -4.60 6.41
C ILE A 429 21.25 -3.14 6.63
N HIS A 430 20.29 -2.20 6.65
CA HIS A 430 20.51 -0.79 6.93
C HIS A 430 20.16 -0.39 8.37
N TYR A 431 20.10 -1.34 9.31
CA TYR A 431 19.65 -1.13 10.70
C TYR A 431 20.33 0.06 11.41
N ALA A 432 21.57 0.37 11.06
CA ALA A 432 22.34 1.46 11.67
C ALA A 432 21.96 2.86 11.18
N THR A 433 21.47 2.98 9.93
CA THR A 433 21.27 4.27 9.26
C THR A 433 19.81 4.53 8.90
N ASP A 434 19.14 3.52 8.38
CA ASP A 434 17.74 3.57 7.94
C ASP A 434 17.08 2.22 8.26
N PRO A 435 16.87 1.92 9.55
CA PRO A 435 16.30 0.65 9.97
C PRO A 435 14.85 0.52 9.53
N ILE A 436 14.42 -0.72 9.30
CA ILE A 436 12.99 -1.03 9.28
C ILE A 436 12.36 -0.69 10.64
N ASN A 437 11.24 0.03 10.63
CA ASN A 437 10.63 0.56 11.86
C ASN A 437 9.86 -0.50 12.66
N THR A 438 9.12 -1.37 11.96
CA THR A 438 8.31 -2.46 12.49
C THR A 438 8.08 -3.49 11.37
N VAL A 439 7.63 -4.71 11.69
CA VAL A 439 7.47 -5.76 10.69
C VAL A 439 6.01 -6.08 10.44
N VAL A 440 5.27 -6.54 11.45
CA VAL A 440 3.85 -6.84 11.29
C VAL A 440 3.07 -5.64 11.76
N ARG A 441 2.40 -4.93 10.85
CA ARG A 441 1.81 -3.62 11.15
C ARG A 441 0.35 -3.53 10.71
N LEU A 442 -0.52 -3.10 11.60
CA LEU A 442 -1.91 -2.78 11.32
C LEU A 442 -2.15 -1.31 11.67
N LYS A 443 -2.67 -0.53 10.73
CA LYS A 443 -2.97 0.90 10.90
C LYS A 443 -4.43 1.16 10.59
N THR A 444 -5.13 1.81 11.49
CA THR A 444 -6.49 2.34 11.25
C THR A 444 -6.80 3.46 12.26
N ASN A 445 -7.91 4.16 12.07
CA ASN A 445 -8.43 5.13 13.03
C ASN A 445 -9.95 5.26 12.87
N MET A 446 -10.56 6.11 13.71
CA MET A 446 -12.01 6.34 13.77
C MET A 446 -12.63 6.96 12.49
N ASN A 447 -11.84 7.33 11.48
CA ASN A 447 -12.34 7.79 10.19
C ASN A 447 -12.56 6.62 9.21
N ARG A 448 -11.77 5.54 9.33
CA ARG A 448 -11.72 4.49 8.31
C ARG A 448 -12.97 3.61 8.28
N GLY A 449 -13.53 3.24 9.43
CA GLY A 449 -14.50 2.14 9.48
C GLY A 449 -13.85 0.85 8.98
N GLY A 450 -14.62 0.05 8.24
CA GLY A 450 -14.11 -1.19 7.64
C GLY A 450 -13.60 -2.20 8.67
N TYR A 451 -12.73 -3.11 8.22
CA TYR A 451 -12.16 -4.15 9.07
C TYR A 451 -10.75 -4.53 8.64
N LEU A 452 -9.92 -4.97 9.60
CA LEU A 452 -8.69 -5.73 9.36
C LEU A 452 -8.87 -7.09 10.02
N ARG A 453 -8.99 -8.18 9.24
CA ARG A 453 -9.20 -9.51 9.81
C ARG A 453 -8.62 -10.66 8.99
N HIS A 454 -8.58 -11.85 9.59
CA HIS A 454 -8.08 -13.05 8.93
C HIS A 454 -6.64 -12.84 8.39
N PHE A 455 -5.75 -12.40 9.28
CA PHE A 455 -4.36 -12.12 8.95
C PHE A 455 -3.45 -13.15 9.61
N TYR A 456 -2.70 -13.89 8.79
CA TYR A 456 -1.87 -15.01 9.21
C TYR A 456 -0.41 -14.74 8.83
N VAL A 457 0.48 -14.87 9.81
CA VAL A 457 1.93 -14.73 9.62
C VAL A 457 2.62 -15.96 10.19
N ARG A 458 3.56 -16.55 9.45
CA ARG A 458 4.47 -17.58 9.96
C ARG A 458 5.88 -17.45 9.41
N ASP A 459 6.85 -18.05 10.08
CA ASP A 459 8.21 -18.25 9.57
C ASP A 459 8.88 -16.95 9.08
N LEU A 460 9.17 -16.05 10.02
CA LEU A 460 9.79 -14.76 9.73
C LEU A 460 11.09 -14.61 10.53
N LYS A 461 12.18 -14.28 9.84
CA LYS A 461 13.51 -14.09 10.45
C LYS A 461 13.93 -12.63 10.40
N LEU A 462 14.48 -12.11 11.50
CA LEU A 462 15.04 -10.76 11.60
C LEU A 462 16.46 -10.84 12.17
N PRO A 463 17.48 -11.11 11.35
CA PRO A 463 18.87 -11.22 11.84
C PRO A 463 19.41 -9.90 12.42
N ASN A 464 18.85 -8.75 12.05
CA ASN A 464 19.27 -7.43 12.53
C ASN A 464 18.15 -6.65 13.24
N GLY A 465 17.18 -7.35 13.83
CA GLY A 465 16.09 -6.73 14.57
C GLY A 465 15.29 -5.69 13.79
N VAL A 466 14.68 -4.76 14.52
CA VAL A 466 14.01 -3.55 14.00
C VAL A 466 14.65 -2.30 14.61
N ARG A 467 14.17 -1.12 14.22
CA ARG A 467 14.53 0.16 14.86
C ARG A 467 14.50 0.03 16.39
N LEU A 468 15.59 0.44 17.05
CA LEU A 468 15.72 0.32 18.51
C LEU A 468 15.24 1.57 19.28
N LYS A 469 14.94 2.65 18.56
CA LYS A 469 14.39 3.88 19.15
C LYS A 469 12.88 3.96 18.90
N PRO A 470 12.08 4.43 19.87
CA PRO A 470 10.65 4.51 19.71
C PRO A 470 10.25 5.61 18.71
N GLY A 471 9.19 5.35 17.95
CA GLY A 471 8.40 6.34 17.24
C GLY A 471 7.05 6.41 17.92
N PHE A 472 6.79 7.48 18.67
CA PHE A 472 5.64 7.48 19.57
C PHE A 472 4.32 7.82 18.89
N TYR A 473 3.26 7.21 19.41
CA TYR A 473 1.86 7.53 19.16
C TYR A 473 1.56 9.00 19.52
N LYS A 474 0.73 9.63 18.67
CA LYS A 474 0.32 11.03 18.79
C LYS A 474 -1.19 11.10 19.08
N PRO A 475 -1.62 11.08 20.36
CA PRO A 475 -3.03 11.09 20.71
C PRO A 475 -3.70 12.45 20.46
N ILE A 476 -5.04 12.43 20.43
CA ILE A 476 -5.82 13.62 20.73
C ILE A 476 -5.69 13.95 22.23
N PRO A 477 -5.50 15.23 22.61
CA PRO A 477 -5.39 15.64 24.01
C PRO A 477 -6.53 15.14 24.90
N GLY A 478 -6.19 14.75 26.14
CA GLY A 478 -7.16 14.27 27.14
C GLY A 478 -7.67 12.84 26.90
N GLY A 479 -6.99 12.06 26.06
CA GLY A 479 -7.23 10.62 25.91
C GLY A 479 -6.61 9.78 27.05
N PRO A 480 -7.03 8.51 27.18
CA PRO A 480 -6.55 7.60 28.22
C PRO A 480 -5.11 7.13 28.00
N VAL A 481 -4.58 7.27 26.78
CA VAL A 481 -3.20 6.90 26.43
C VAL A 481 -2.37 8.19 26.32
N PRO A 482 -1.38 8.41 27.20
CA PRO A 482 -0.57 9.63 27.18
C PRO A 482 0.31 9.73 25.93
N ALA A 483 0.56 10.94 25.45
CA ALA A 483 1.52 11.18 24.37
C ALA A 483 2.93 10.71 24.76
N ASN A 484 3.74 10.32 23.77
CA ASN A 484 5.14 9.92 23.97
C ASN A 484 5.38 8.68 24.85
N THR A 485 4.39 7.78 24.96
CA THR A 485 4.50 6.57 25.79
C THR A 485 4.48 5.26 25.00
N VAL A 486 3.72 5.19 23.90
CA VAL A 486 3.51 3.96 23.13
C VAL A 486 4.18 4.06 21.76
N PRO A 487 5.05 3.12 21.34
CA PRO A 487 5.87 3.26 20.13
C PRO A 487 5.19 2.73 18.84
N THR A 488 3.99 3.21 18.50
CA THR A 488 3.24 2.74 17.32
C THR A 488 3.81 3.21 15.97
N GLY A 489 4.63 4.26 15.98
CA GLY A 489 5.33 4.79 14.81
C GLY A 489 6.63 4.05 14.46
N GLY A 490 7.06 3.10 15.31
CA GLY A 490 8.24 2.27 15.10
C GLY A 490 8.93 1.91 16.41
N GLY A 491 9.64 0.79 16.44
CA GLY A 491 10.31 0.28 17.63
C GLY A 491 9.80 -1.08 18.10
N ALA A 492 8.55 -1.41 17.77
CA ALA A 492 7.98 -2.71 18.05
C ALA A 492 8.09 -3.65 16.84
N VAL A 493 8.26 -4.96 17.06
CA VAL A 493 8.28 -5.94 15.95
C VAL A 493 6.88 -6.14 15.38
N ILE A 494 5.87 -6.22 16.26
CA ILE A 494 4.45 -6.27 15.90
C ILE A 494 3.77 -5.00 16.42
N THR A 495 3.01 -4.31 15.57
CA THR A 495 2.33 -3.06 15.91
C THR A 495 0.90 -3.03 15.40
N PHE A 496 -0.06 -2.87 16.30
CA PHE A 496 -1.42 -2.46 15.98
C PHE A 496 -1.57 -1.01 16.43
N ASP A 497 -1.84 -0.12 15.48
CA ASP A 497 -2.11 1.29 15.70
C ASP A 497 -3.53 1.59 15.19
N CYS A 498 -4.53 1.34 16.05
CA CYS A 498 -5.94 1.55 15.70
C CYS A 498 -6.43 2.96 16.06
N ASP A 499 -5.52 3.87 16.37
CA ASP A 499 -5.80 5.30 16.49
C ASP A 499 -4.76 6.11 15.71
N TYR A 500 -4.37 5.60 14.54
CA TYR A 500 -3.30 6.15 13.71
C TYR A 500 -3.57 7.60 13.30
N THR A 501 -2.66 8.50 13.68
CA THR A 501 -2.70 9.94 13.38
C THR A 501 -4.11 10.55 13.48
N PRO A 502 -4.77 10.47 14.65
CA PRO A 502 -6.19 10.72 14.77
C PRO A 502 -6.54 12.21 14.57
N SER A 503 -5.56 13.11 14.68
CA SER A 503 -5.74 14.54 14.38
C SER A 503 -5.72 14.89 12.89
N PHE A 504 -5.25 13.98 12.01
CA PHE A 504 -5.19 14.24 10.56
C PHE A 504 -6.57 14.09 9.90
N ASP A 505 -7.43 13.32 10.53
CA ASP A 505 -8.76 12.99 10.08
C ASP A 505 -9.80 13.62 11.02
N LEU A 506 -10.68 14.48 10.50
CA LEU A 506 -11.63 15.24 11.32
C LEU A 506 -12.99 14.55 11.45
N VAL A 507 -13.40 13.77 10.45
CA VAL A 507 -14.61 12.95 10.54
C VAL A 507 -14.26 11.60 11.13
N ARG A 508 -14.44 11.46 12.45
CA ARG A 508 -14.04 10.29 13.24
C ARG A 508 -15.27 9.55 13.77
N SER A 509 -16.18 9.19 12.86
CA SER A 509 -17.51 8.64 13.18
C SER A 509 -17.72 7.19 12.70
N ARG A 510 -16.63 6.54 12.27
CA ARG A 510 -16.61 5.20 11.67
C ARG A 510 -15.56 4.35 12.40
N PRO A 511 -15.92 3.75 13.55
CA PRO A 511 -14.97 2.93 14.29
C PRO A 511 -14.59 1.70 13.45
N PRO A 512 -13.29 1.37 13.35
CA PRO A 512 -12.83 0.20 12.63
C PRO A 512 -12.96 -1.07 13.48
N GLU A 513 -13.04 -2.22 12.80
CA GLU A 513 -12.93 -3.52 13.46
C GLU A 513 -11.56 -4.16 13.18
N VAL A 514 -10.92 -4.72 14.21
CA VAL A 514 -9.67 -5.47 14.05
C VAL A 514 -9.77 -6.79 14.81
N SER A 515 -9.69 -7.90 14.09
CA SER A 515 -9.84 -9.23 14.69
C SER A 515 -9.07 -10.33 13.96
N ASP A 516 -8.98 -11.52 14.54
CA ASP A 516 -8.56 -12.74 13.83
C ASP A 516 -7.16 -12.61 13.21
N VAL A 517 -6.19 -12.25 14.06
CA VAL A 517 -4.78 -12.08 13.68
C VAL A 517 -3.94 -13.16 14.36
N HIS A 518 -3.26 -13.97 13.56
CA HIS A 518 -2.52 -15.14 14.02
C HIS A 518 -1.07 -15.07 13.52
N ILE A 519 -0.15 -14.90 14.45
CA ILE A 519 1.27 -14.66 14.18
C ILE A 519 2.07 -15.78 14.82
N SER A 520 2.96 -16.41 14.05
CA SER A 520 3.80 -17.48 14.55
C SER A 520 5.22 -17.47 14.00
N GLY A 521 6.14 -18.14 14.68
CA GLY A 521 7.46 -18.42 14.09
C GLY A 521 8.33 -17.20 13.80
N ILE A 522 8.11 -16.07 14.50
CA ILE A 522 9.00 -14.91 14.39
C ILE A 522 10.30 -15.19 15.16
N ARG A 523 11.46 -14.98 14.53
CA ARG A 523 12.78 -15.15 15.14
C ARG A 523 13.58 -13.86 14.99
N VAL A 524 13.73 -13.12 16.06
CA VAL A 524 14.50 -11.86 16.11
C VAL A 524 15.88 -12.13 16.71
N SER A 525 16.93 -11.70 16.01
CA SER A 525 18.28 -11.64 16.56
C SER A 525 18.62 -10.21 16.97
N ASN A 526 19.51 -10.10 17.95
CA ASN A 526 19.96 -8.82 18.46
C ASN A 526 21.07 -8.23 17.60
N VAL A 527 21.13 -6.91 17.54
CA VAL A 527 22.31 -6.16 17.10
C VAL A 527 23.01 -5.56 18.30
N ASN A 528 24.34 -5.49 18.24
CA ASN A 528 25.13 -4.84 19.28
C ASN A 528 25.16 -3.33 19.06
N THR A 529 24.84 -2.58 20.12
CA THR A 529 24.93 -1.13 20.18
C THR A 529 25.77 -0.73 21.41
N PRO A 530 26.18 0.55 21.53
CA PRO A 530 26.84 1.02 22.74
C PRO A 530 26.01 0.83 24.03
N ASP A 531 24.68 0.82 23.90
CA ASP A 531 23.75 0.72 25.04
C ASP A 531 23.41 -0.73 25.41
N GLY A 532 23.87 -1.72 24.62
CA GLY A 532 23.61 -3.14 24.85
C GLY A 532 23.34 -3.94 23.57
N SER A 533 22.78 -5.13 23.73
CA SER A 533 22.44 -6.03 22.61
C SER A 533 20.94 -6.20 22.55
N PHE A 534 20.30 -5.67 21.51
CA PHE A 534 18.84 -5.58 21.38
C PHE A 534 18.36 -5.94 19.97
N GLY A 535 17.18 -6.55 19.89
CA GLY A 535 16.48 -6.82 18.63
C GLY A 535 15.33 -5.84 18.37
N CYS A 536 14.80 -5.19 19.40
CA CYS A 536 13.68 -4.25 19.30
C CYS A 536 13.61 -3.30 20.48
N TYR A 537 12.81 -2.23 20.37
CA TYR A 537 12.47 -1.40 21.53
C TYR A 537 11.45 -2.10 22.44
N GLN A 538 10.40 -2.67 21.86
CA GLN A 538 9.42 -3.56 22.48
C GLN A 538 9.14 -4.75 21.56
N ALA A 539 8.71 -5.88 22.10
CA ALA A 539 8.34 -7.04 21.29
C ALA A 539 7.08 -6.75 20.46
N PHE A 540 6.01 -6.27 21.11
CA PHE A 540 4.76 -5.95 20.44
C PHE A 540 3.93 -4.86 21.12
N VAL A 541 3.12 -4.17 20.32
CA VAL A 541 2.18 -3.14 20.77
C VAL A 541 0.81 -3.44 20.18
N VAL A 542 -0.22 -3.51 21.03
CA VAL A 542 -1.62 -3.56 20.62
C VAL A 542 -2.34 -2.33 21.14
N LEU A 543 -2.32 -1.24 20.37
CA LEU A 543 -3.16 -0.08 20.60
C LEU A 543 -4.47 -0.27 19.83
N GLY A 544 -5.51 -0.72 20.53
CA GLY A 544 -6.86 -0.80 20.00
C GLY A 544 -7.51 0.58 19.84
N PRO A 545 -8.70 0.64 19.22
CA PRO A 545 -9.36 1.90 18.92
C PRO A 545 -9.60 2.74 20.19
N VAL A 546 -9.27 4.03 20.18
CA VAL A 546 -9.37 4.89 21.36
C VAL A 546 -10.69 5.67 21.33
N MET A 547 -11.61 5.36 22.25
CA MET A 547 -12.96 5.97 22.30
C MET A 547 -12.93 7.51 22.32
N LYS A 548 -11.93 8.12 22.97
CA LYS A 548 -11.78 9.59 23.01
C LYS A 548 -11.64 10.23 21.62
N SER A 549 -11.09 9.48 20.66
CA SER A 549 -10.90 9.96 19.28
C SER A 549 -12.20 9.95 18.48
N TYR A 550 -13.21 9.19 18.90
CA TYR A 550 -14.50 9.13 18.21
C TYR A 550 -15.31 10.42 18.42
N ASN A 551 -15.84 10.99 17.33
CA ASN A 551 -16.70 12.19 17.33
C ASN A 551 -18.01 12.00 16.54
N GLY A 552 -18.47 10.75 16.43
CA GLY A 552 -19.76 10.42 15.83
C GLY A 552 -20.91 10.31 16.84
N PRO A 553 -22.08 9.81 16.41
CA PRO A 553 -23.22 9.51 17.28
C PRO A 553 -22.87 8.57 18.45
N ALA A 554 -23.39 8.84 19.65
CA ALA A 554 -22.99 8.16 20.89
C ALA A 554 -23.35 6.67 20.98
N ASP A 555 -24.20 6.16 20.08
CA ASP A 555 -24.73 4.80 20.08
C ASP A 555 -23.85 3.77 19.35
N LYS A 556 -22.81 4.19 18.61
CA LYS A 556 -21.91 3.25 17.94
C LYS A 556 -20.87 2.68 18.92
N PRO A 557 -20.80 1.35 19.09
CA PRO A 557 -19.77 0.75 19.92
C PRO A 557 -18.40 0.87 19.27
N VAL A 558 -17.41 1.23 20.09
CA VAL A 558 -15.99 1.11 19.73
C VAL A 558 -15.49 -0.23 20.25
N LEU A 559 -15.33 -1.20 19.35
CA LEU A 559 -14.95 -2.56 19.73
C LEU A 559 -13.44 -2.66 20.02
N PRO A 560 -13.04 -3.52 20.98
CA PRO A 560 -11.64 -3.82 21.19
C PRO A 560 -11.06 -4.65 20.03
N VAL A 561 -9.74 -4.61 19.88
CA VAL A 561 -9.01 -5.63 19.10
C VAL A 561 -9.27 -6.99 19.74
N ARG A 562 -9.56 -8.04 18.95
CA ARG A 562 -9.94 -9.36 19.50
C ARG A 562 -9.39 -10.54 18.72
N ASN A 563 -9.32 -11.69 19.37
CA ASN A 563 -8.85 -12.95 18.77
C ASN A 563 -7.47 -12.82 18.11
N VAL A 564 -6.48 -12.43 18.91
CA VAL A 564 -5.10 -12.33 18.46
C VAL A 564 -4.32 -13.48 19.07
N THR A 565 -3.54 -14.20 18.26
CA THR A 565 -2.60 -15.22 18.74
C THR A 565 -1.18 -14.87 18.31
N ILE A 566 -0.24 -14.90 19.26
CA ILE A 566 1.19 -14.83 19.00
C ILE A 566 1.80 -16.11 19.56
N SER A 567 2.35 -16.97 18.70
CA SER A 567 2.78 -18.31 19.09
C SER A 567 4.15 -18.68 18.56
N ASP A 568 4.94 -19.41 19.34
CA ASP A 568 6.25 -19.92 18.92
C ASP A 568 7.12 -18.80 18.35
N CYS A 569 7.18 -17.66 19.03
CA CYS A 569 7.96 -16.47 18.63
C CYS A 569 9.11 -16.23 19.62
N ASP A 570 10.23 -15.74 19.12
CA ASP A 570 11.35 -15.26 19.93
C ASP A 570 11.71 -13.85 19.47
N PHE A 571 11.57 -12.89 20.37
CA PHE A 571 11.78 -11.47 20.10
C PHE A 571 13.18 -10.97 20.48
N GLY A 572 14.07 -11.86 20.94
CA GLY A 572 15.39 -11.46 21.44
C GLY A 572 15.28 -10.52 22.63
N ASN A 573 16.25 -9.63 22.79
CA ASN A 573 16.26 -8.64 23.86
C ASN A 573 15.50 -7.38 23.44
N ALA A 574 14.55 -6.94 24.26
CA ALA A 574 13.89 -5.65 24.11
C ALA A 574 14.60 -4.57 24.93
N VAL A 575 14.70 -3.35 24.39
CA VAL A 575 15.21 -2.19 25.15
C VAL A 575 14.34 -1.95 26.40
N ARG A 576 13.01 -2.09 26.28
CA ARG A 576 12.06 -2.05 27.40
C ARG A 576 11.82 -3.45 27.97
N ALA A 577 12.84 -4.06 28.58
CA ALA A 577 12.69 -5.36 29.23
C ALA A 577 11.69 -5.35 30.41
N ASP A 578 11.48 -4.18 31.04
CA ASP A 578 10.50 -3.93 32.10
C ASP A 578 9.06 -3.89 31.60
N ALA A 579 8.86 -3.49 30.33
CA ALA A 579 7.57 -3.38 29.67
C ALA A 579 7.72 -3.89 28.23
N PRO A 580 7.91 -5.22 28.03
CA PRO A 580 8.24 -5.77 26.72
C PRO A 580 7.09 -5.66 25.71
N TRP A 581 5.87 -5.36 26.18
CA TRP A 581 4.71 -5.09 25.34
C TRP A 581 3.80 -4.01 25.91
N PHE A 582 2.85 -3.55 25.08
CA PHE A 582 1.76 -2.64 25.47
C PHE A 582 0.42 -3.16 24.95
N ILE A 583 -0.64 -3.07 25.76
CA ILE A 583 -2.01 -3.45 25.40
C ILE A 583 -2.97 -2.35 25.84
N HIS A 584 -3.86 -1.92 24.95
CA HIS A 584 -4.98 -1.02 25.24
C HIS A 584 -6.19 -1.35 24.35
N ASN A 585 -7.38 -1.37 24.94
CA ASN A 585 -8.64 -1.72 24.25
C ASN A 585 -8.50 -2.97 23.38
N ALA A 586 -7.98 -4.04 23.98
CA ALA A 586 -7.82 -5.34 23.33
C ALA A 586 -8.24 -6.46 24.28
N ARG A 587 -8.80 -7.52 23.70
CA ARG A 587 -9.26 -8.71 24.43
C ARG A 587 -8.77 -9.96 23.74
N ASP A 588 -8.56 -11.01 24.53
CA ASP A 588 -8.19 -12.33 24.01
C ASP A 588 -6.90 -12.33 23.17
N VAL A 589 -5.90 -11.54 23.57
CA VAL A 589 -4.55 -11.62 22.99
C VAL A 589 -3.82 -12.78 23.66
N THR A 590 -3.64 -13.88 22.95
CA THR A 590 -3.09 -15.13 23.50
C THR A 590 -1.63 -15.30 23.09
N LEU A 591 -0.74 -15.45 24.06
CA LEU A 591 0.65 -15.83 23.88
C LEU A 591 0.80 -17.34 24.10
N ARG A 592 1.54 -18.02 23.24
CA ARG A 592 1.89 -19.45 23.41
C ARG A 592 3.33 -19.67 23.03
N ASN A 593 4.17 -20.16 23.94
CA ASN A 593 5.59 -20.39 23.68
C ASN A 593 6.28 -19.15 23.08
N VAL A 594 6.05 -17.98 23.69
CA VAL A 594 6.68 -16.72 23.27
C VAL A 594 7.87 -16.42 24.17
N THR A 595 9.03 -16.15 23.60
CA THR A 595 10.25 -15.80 24.33
C THR A 595 10.62 -14.33 24.11
N ILE A 596 10.89 -13.60 25.20
CA ILE A 596 11.40 -12.22 25.17
C ILE A 596 12.48 -12.11 26.25
N GLY A 597 13.68 -11.69 25.87
CA GLY A 597 14.82 -11.57 26.78
C GLY A 597 15.18 -12.88 27.48
N GLY A 598 14.98 -14.02 26.81
CA GLY A 598 15.19 -15.36 27.39
C GLY A 598 14.08 -15.85 28.34
N LYS A 599 13.09 -15.01 28.67
CA LYS A 599 11.92 -15.41 29.45
C LYS A 599 10.80 -15.90 28.54
N ARG A 600 10.21 -17.05 28.89
CA ARG A 600 9.06 -17.63 28.19
C ARG A 600 7.73 -17.12 28.77
N TYR A 601 6.75 -16.94 27.89
CA TYR A 601 5.41 -16.44 28.16
C TYR A 601 4.35 -17.33 27.47
N ASP A 602 3.34 -17.72 28.25
CA ASP A 602 2.18 -18.55 27.86
C ASP A 602 0.91 -17.94 28.48
N ASP A 603 0.67 -16.67 28.18
CA ASP A 603 -0.32 -15.81 28.86
C ASP A 603 -1.52 -15.46 27.98
N LYS A 604 -2.61 -15.04 28.63
CA LYS A 604 -3.74 -14.39 27.97
C LYS A 604 -3.83 -12.94 28.44
N LEU A 605 -3.64 -12.00 27.52
CA LEU A 605 -3.60 -10.57 27.78
C LEU A 605 -4.91 -9.89 27.37
N SER A 606 -5.30 -8.87 28.12
CA SER A 606 -6.40 -7.96 27.83
C SER A 606 -6.13 -6.62 28.51
N GLY A 607 -6.61 -5.52 27.94
CA GLY A 607 -6.40 -4.17 28.48
C GLY A 607 -7.16 -3.10 27.73
#